data_AF-A0A3M2MBZ7-F1
#
_entry.id   AF-A0A3M2MBZ7-F1
#
_cell.length_a   1.000
_cell.length_b   1.000
_cell.length_c   1.000
_cell.angle_alpha   90.00
_cell.angle_beta   90.00
_cell.angle_gamma   90.00
#
_symmetry.space_group_name_H-M   'P 1'
#
loop_
_entity.id
_entity.type
_entity.pdbx_description
1 polymer ?
#
loop_
_entity_poly.entity_id
_entity_poly.type
_entity_poly.pdbx_seq_one_letter_code
_entity_poly.pdbx_strand_id
1 'polypeptide(L)'
;MPSAPPPTGTDRLRAYRDDGPICAALGALPRGHLPPLPGALVALVVATALLGTGLGERHDLALFAPVAVLMLTGLAAGHGHTGRLDWLVPPIIRAIEYGYLAVLGFAQGVPAPLVFLLLGVLAFHHYDTVYRTRQGFWPADWLFPAGLGWEGRMLVVALFGLSGFLPFAYAALAAYLGVLFVCESVLSWTQLVRGGGVMDDLEEEGT
;
A
#
# COMPACT_ATOMS: atom_id res chain seq x y z
N MET A 1 7.19 -14.44 -28.36
CA MET A 1 6.93 -14.76 -26.94
C MET A 1 5.44 -15.05 -26.80
N PRO A 2 5.02 -16.16 -26.17
CA PRO A 2 3.61 -16.33 -25.81
C PRO A 2 3.21 -15.16 -24.90
N SER A 3 2.10 -14.48 -25.21
CA SER A 3 1.55 -13.43 -24.38
C SER A 3 1.26 -13.99 -22.99
N ALA A 4 1.72 -13.30 -21.94
CA ALA A 4 1.42 -13.70 -20.57
C ALA A 4 -0.10 -13.88 -20.39
N PRO A 5 -0.55 -14.90 -19.63
CA PRO A 5 -1.97 -15.11 -19.40
C PRO A 5 -2.60 -13.85 -18.77
N PRO A 6 -3.88 -13.57 -19.07
CA PRO A 6 -4.55 -12.41 -18.51
C PRO A 6 -4.57 -12.51 -16.97
N PRO A 7 -4.29 -11.40 -16.27
CA PRO A 7 -4.17 -11.42 -14.83
C PRO A 7 -5.50 -11.78 -14.16
N THR A 8 -5.38 -12.55 -13.09
CA THR A 8 -6.50 -13.16 -12.37
C THR A 8 -7.04 -12.25 -11.27
N GLY A 9 -8.19 -12.61 -10.68
CA GLY A 9 -8.70 -11.93 -9.49
C GLY A 9 -7.71 -11.92 -8.32
N THR A 10 -6.87 -12.96 -8.21
CA THR A 10 -5.84 -13.04 -7.17
C THR A 10 -4.70 -12.06 -7.39
N ASP A 11 -4.33 -11.79 -8.66
CA ASP A 11 -3.28 -10.82 -8.98
C ASP A 11 -3.72 -9.39 -8.61
N ARG A 12 -5.02 -9.10 -8.77
CA ARG A 12 -5.61 -7.80 -8.37
C ARG A 12 -5.55 -7.63 -6.86
N LEU A 13 -5.92 -8.66 -6.09
CA LEU A 13 -5.87 -8.61 -4.63
C LEU A 13 -4.45 -8.41 -4.10
N ARG A 14 -3.46 -9.02 -4.75
CA ARG A 14 -2.04 -8.80 -4.43
C ARG A 14 -1.61 -7.35 -4.68
N ALA A 15 -1.97 -6.79 -5.83
CA ALA A 15 -1.71 -5.37 -6.12
C ALA A 15 -2.41 -4.43 -5.13
N TYR A 16 -3.65 -4.72 -4.74
CA TYR A 16 -4.39 -3.90 -3.76
C TYR A 16 -3.83 -4.01 -2.34
N ARG A 17 -3.13 -5.11 -2.02
CA ARG A 17 -2.44 -5.27 -0.74
C ARG A 17 -1.25 -4.33 -0.63
N ASP A 18 -0.65 -3.96 -1.77
CA ASP A 18 0.48 -3.01 -1.86
C ASP A 18 1.60 -3.38 -0.87
N ASP A 19 1.99 -4.66 -0.95
CA ASP A 19 3.06 -5.22 -0.14
C ASP A 19 4.41 -4.67 -0.57
N GLY A 20 5.22 -4.31 0.41
CA GLY A 20 6.60 -3.94 0.18
C GLY A 20 7.55 -5.14 0.20
N PRO A 21 8.86 -4.86 0.17
CA PRO A 21 9.89 -5.88 0.08
C PRO A 21 9.91 -6.88 1.25
N ILE A 22 9.47 -6.47 2.45
CA ILE A 22 9.54 -7.34 3.63
C ILE A 22 8.39 -8.34 3.59
N CYS A 23 7.19 -7.89 3.23
CA CYS A 23 6.05 -8.79 2.99
C CYS A 23 6.36 -9.76 1.86
N ALA A 24 6.98 -9.30 0.77
CA ALA A 24 7.41 -10.16 -0.33
C ALA A 24 8.41 -11.24 0.12
N ALA A 25 9.42 -10.86 0.93
CA ALA A 25 10.39 -11.80 1.48
C ALA A 25 9.77 -12.82 2.44
N LEU A 26 8.85 -12.38 3.32
CA LEU A 26 8.12 -13.25 4.24
C LEU A 26 7.18 -14.22 3.51
N GLY A 27 6.50 -13.74 2.47
CA GLY A 27 5.61 -14.56 1.64
C GLY A 27 6.33 -15.62 0.80
N ALA A 28 7.63 -15.44 0.52
CA ALA A 28 8.45 -16.43 -0.17
C ALA A 28 8.89 -17.60 0.75
N LEU A 29 8.65 -17.50 2.07
CA LEU A 29 9.06 -18.54 3.01
C LEU A 29 8.17 -19.81 2.87
N PRO A 30 8.76 -21.01 2.70
CA PRO A 30 7.99 -22.25 2.50
C PRO A 30 7.04 -22.64 3.64
N ARG A 31 7.22 -22.07 4.84
CA ARG A 31 6.63 -22.55 6.11
C ARG A 31 5.40 -21.77 6.59
N GLY A 32 4.90 -20.79 5.83
CA GLY A 32 3.96 -19.80 6.35
C GLY A 32 2.69 -19.59 5.54
N HIS A 33 2.06 -20.63 5.02
CA HIS A 33 0.79 -20.47 4.32
C HIS A 33 -0.36 -20.31 5.32
N LEU A 34 -0.38 -19.20 6.08
CA LEU A 34 -1.53 -18.84 6.89
C LEU A 34 -2.64 -18.26 6.00
N PRO A 35 -3.92 -18.60 6.23
CA PRO A 35 -5.02 -17.97 5.51
C PRO A 35 -4.98 -16.45 5.76
N PRO A 36 -5.15 -15.62 4.72
CA PRO A 36 -4.83 -14.19 4.81
C PRO A 36 -5.84 -13.39 5.64
N LEU A 37 -7.13 -13.76 5.60
CA LEU A 37 -8.17 -13.01 6.31
C LEU A 37 -8.07 -13.09 7.85
N PRO A 38 -7.92 -14.27 8.48
CA PRO A 38 -7.75 -14.33 9.94
C PRO A 38 -6.54 -13.52 10.42
N GLY A 39 -5.41 -13.58 9.70
CA GLY A 39 -4.22 -12.79 10.01
C GLY A 39 -4.50 -11.29 9.95
N ALA A 40 -5.18 -10.82 8.90
CA ALA A 40 -5.56 -9.41 8.76
C ALA A 40 -6.51 -8.94 9.88
N LEU A 41 -7.50 -9.76 10.26
CA LEU A 41 -8.44 -9.43 11.34
C LEU A 41 -7.75 -9.34 12.70
N VAL A 42 -6.86 -10.28 13.02
CA VAL A 42 -6.07 -10.23 14.26
C VAL A 42 -5.15 -9.01 14.24
N ALA A 43 -4.52 -8.72 13.10
CA ALA A 43 -3.68 -7.53 12.94
C ALA A 43 -4.47 -6.24 13.17
N LEU A 44 -5.71 -6.16 12.69
CA LEU A 44 -6.58 -5.00 12.92
C LEU A 44 -6.89 -4.81 14.41
N VAL A 45 -7.25 -5.88 15.11
CA VAL A 45 -7.54 -5.84 16.55
C VAL A 45 -6.30 -5.42 17.33
N VAL A 46 -5.14 -6.03 17.04
CA VAL A 46 -3.87 -5.72 17.72
C VAL A 46 -3.42 -4.29 17.43
N ALA A 47 -3.49 -3.84 16.18
CA ALA A 47 -3.17 -2.45 15.82
C ALA A 47 -4.08 -1.46 16.54
N THR A 48 -5.39 -1.71 16.55
CA THR A 48 -6.37 -0.85 17.24
C THR A 48 -6.09 -0.80 18.75
N ALA A 49 -5.78 -1.95 19.37
CA ALA A 49 -5.42 -2.00 20.79
C ALA A 49 -4.14 -1.21 21.10
N LEU A 50 -3.08 -1.40 20.31
CA LEU A 50 -1.81 -0.67 20.47
C LEU A 50 -1.99 0.83 20.27
N LEU A 51 -2.74 1.25 19.24
CA LEU A 51 -3.08 2.65 19.01
C LEU A 51 -3.94 3.23 20.15
N GLY A 52 -4.86 2.44 20.71
CA GLY A 52 -5.68 2.83 21.85
C GLY A 52 -4.87 3.07 23.13
N THR A 53 -3.77 2.33 23.34
CA THR A 53 -2.86 2.61 24.48
C THR A 53 -2.17 3.97 24.37
N GLY A 54 -1.95 4.44 23.13
CA GLY A 54 -1.35 5.73 22.83
C GLY A 54 -2.30 6.93 23.00
N LEU A 55 -3.56 6.72 23.40
CA LEU A 55 -4.47 7.80 23.81
C LEU A 55 -4.25 8.22 25.28
N GLY A 56 -3.42 7.50 26.04
CA GLY A 56 -2.92 7.90 27.36
C GLY A 56 -1.44 8.32 27.32
N GLU A 57 -0.80 8.52 28.48
CA GLU A 57 0.59 9.04 28.57
C GLU A 57 1.69 8.11 28.00
N ARG A 58 1.35 6.90 27.52
CA ARG A 58 2.31 5.91 26.99
C ARG A 58 2.17 5.76 25.47
N HIS A 59 2.69 6.72 24.73
CA HIS A 59 2.71 6.69 23.26
C HIS A 59 3.69 5.63 22.68
N ASP A 60 4.58 5.08 23.50
CA ASP A 60 5.67 4.20 23.06
C ASP A 60 5.18 2.88 22.45
N LEU A 61 4.04 2.35 22.92
CA LEU A 61 3.52 1.06 22.45
C LEU A 61 2.94 1.15 21.03
N ALA A 62 2.39 2.31 20.65
CA ALA A 62 1.88 2.54 19.31
C ALA A 62 2.99 2.38 18.26
N LEU A 63 4.24 2.73 18.59
CA LEU A 63 5.39 2.63 17.69
C LEU A 63 5.71 1.19 17.27
N PHE A 64 5.29 0.19 18.05
CA PHE A 64 5.49 -1.23 17.72
C PHE A 64 4.35 -1.85 16.88
N ALA A 65 3.26 -1.12 16.66
CA ALA A 65 2.13 -1.61 15.87
C ALA A 65 2.53 -2.10 14.46
N PRO A 66 3.42 -1.43 13.71
CA PRO A 66 3.81 -1.89 12.37
C PRO A 66 4.49 -3.26 12.38
N VAL A 67 5.32 -3.54 13.40
CA VAL A 67 6.00 -4.82 13.55
C VAL A 67 4.98 -5.92 13.84
N ALA A 68 4.02 -5.68 14.75
CA ALA A 68 2.98 -6.64 15.06
C ALA A 68 2.11 -6.97 13.84
N VAL A 69 1.69 -5.94 13.10
CA VAL A 69 0.90 -6.09 11.87
C VAL A 69 1.71 -6.86 10.82
N LEU A 70 2.97 -6.50 10.59
CA LEU A 70 3.86 -7.19 9.66
C LEU A 70 4.02 -8.68 10.00
N MET A 71 4.16 -9.05 11.26
CA MET A 71 4.27 -10.45 11.66
C MET A 71 2.97 -11.23 11.43
N LEU A 72 1.83 -10.59 11.66
CA LEU A 72 0.50 -11.21 11.53
C LEU A 72 0.03 -11.31 10.07
N THR A 73 0.39 -10.35 9.23
CA THR A 73 -0.09 -10.28 7.83
C THR A 73 0.98 -10.61 6.80
N GLY A 74 2.27 -10.39 7.10
CA GLY A 74 3.38 -10.57 6.16
C GLY A 74 3.61 -12.03 5.77
N LEU A 75 3.46 -12.96 6.72
CA LEU A 75 3.56 -14.40 6.42
C LEU A 75 2.44 -14.86 5.47
N ALA A 76 1.26 -14.24 5.55
CA ALA A 76 0.14 -14.57 4.66
C ALA A 76 0.25 -13.95 3.26
N ALA A 77 1.28 -13.13 2.98
CA ALA A 77 1.46 -12.48 1.68
C ALA A 77 1.61 -13.48 0.51
N GLY A 78 2.26 -14.61 0.79
CA GLY A 78 2.49 -15.68 -0.21
C GLY A 78 1.22 -16.48 -0.54
N HIS A 79 0.17 -16.38 0.26
CA HIS A 79 -1.02 -17.23 0.12
C HIS A 79 -1.82 -16.88 -1.15
N GLY A 80 -2.36 -17.90 -1.80
CA GLY A 80 -3.35 -17.70 -2.87
C GLY A 80 -4.62 -17.11 -2.25
N HIS A 81 -5.00 -15.89 -2.66
CA HIS A 81 -6.17 -15.18 -2.13
C HIS A 81 -7.48 -15.74 -2.74
N THR A 82 -7.69 -17.05 -2.59
CA THR A 82 -8.79 -17.80 -3.25
C THR A 82 -10.07 -17.87 -2.42
N GLY A 83 -10.04 -17.38 -1.18
CA GLY A 83 -11.19 -17.36 -0.28
C GLY A 83 -12.26 -16.34 -0.69
N ARG A 84 -13.53 -16.67 -0.45
CA ARG A 84 -14.69 -15.80 -0.76
C ARG A 84 -14.65 -14.44 -0.07
N LEU A 85 -13.95 -14.34 1.05
CA LEU A 85 -13.80 -13.12 1.85
C LEU A 85 -12.38 -12.54 1.80
N ASP A 86 -11.47 -13.10 0.98
CA ASP A 86 -10.09 -12.59 0.91
C ASP A 86 -10.01 -11.19 0.31
N TRP A 87 -11.08 -10.73 -0.34
CA TRP A 87 -11.24 -9.34 -0.77
C TRP A 87 -11.29 -8.33 0.38
N LEU A 88 -11.54 -8.77 1.64
CA LEU A 88 -11.46 -7.92 2.83
C LEU A 88 -10.01 -7.61 3.24
N VAL A 89 -9.03 -8.39 2.77
CA VAL A 89 -7.64 -8.25 3.22
C VAL A 89 -7.06 -6.88 2.84
N PRO A 90 -7.16 -6.42 1.58
CA PRO A 90 -6.70 -5.07 1.22
C PRO A 90 -7.36 -3.93 2.04
N PRO A 91 -8.70 -3.82 2.16
CA PRO A 91 -9.30 -2.72 2.92
C PRO A 91 -8.97 -2.78 4.41
N ILE A 92 -8.80 -3.96 5.01
CA ILE A 92 -8.34 -4.07 6.40
C ILE A 92 -6.93 -3.49 6.54
N ILE A 93 -6.00 -3.86 5.66
CA ILE A 93 -4.63 -3.35 5.70
C ILE A 93 -4.61 -1.83 5.48
N ARG A 94 -5.44 -1.29 4.58
CA ARG A 94 -5.58 0.16 4.41
C ARG A 94 -6.13 0.86 5.65
N ALA A 95 -7.13 0.27 6.32
CA ALA A 95 -7.66 0.81 7.56
C ALA A 95 -6.58 0.86 8.66
N ILE A 96 -5.76 -0.18 8.77
CA ILE A 96 -4.62 -0.22 9.70
C ILE A 96 -3.60 0.87 9.35
N GLU A 97 -3.19 0.97 8.09
CA GLU A 97 -2.19 1.94 7.64
C GLU A 97 -2.66 3.38 7.90
N TYR A 98 -3.86 3.73 7.44
CA TYR A 98 -4.38 5.09 7.61
C TYR A 98 -4.65 5.42 9.07
N GLY A 99 -5.21 4.47 9.82
CA GLY A 99 -5.44 4.62 11.25
C GLY A 99 -4.13 4.86 12.00
N TYR A 100 -3.08 4.07 11.69
CA TYR A 100 -1.76 4.22 12.27
C TYR A 100 -1.16 5.59 11.97
N LEU A 101 -1.12 6.00 10.70
CA LEU A 101 -0.56 7.28 10.28
C LEU A 101 -1.34 8.47 10.84
N ALA A 102 -2.66 8.38 10.94
CA ALA A 102 -3.46 9.45 11.54
C ALA A 102 -3.22 9.54 13.05
N VAL A 103 -3.38 8.43 13.78
CA VAL A 103 -3.28 8.41 15.25
C VAL A 103 -1.89 8.82 15.70
N LEU A 104 -0.83 8.22 15.13
CA LEU A 104 0.54 8.55 15.54
C LEU A 104 0.92 9.98 15.15
N GLY A 105 0.53 10.43 13.95
CA GLY A 105 0.76 11.79 13.50
C GLY A 105 0.17 12.82 14.44
N PHE A 106 -1.11 12.66 14.81
CA PHE A 106 -1.75 13.57 15.76
C PHE A 106 -1.20 13.44 17.18
N ALA A 107 -0.92 12.22 17.65
CA ALA A 107 -0.38 11.99 19.00
C ALA A 107 1.00 12.65 19.20
N GLN A 108 1.83 12.73 18.16
CA GLN A 108 3.14 13.39 18.22
C GLN A 108 3.15 14.80 17.61
N GLY A 109 1.99 15.42 17.42
CA GLY A 109 1.90 16.84 17.04
C GLY A 109 2.28 17.17 15.60
N VAL A 110 2.17 16.22 14.67
CA VAL A 110 2.32 16.50 13.23
C VAL A 110 1.18 17.43 12.78
N PRO A 111 1.47 18.51 12.03
CA PRO A 111 0.44 19.42 11.55
C PRO A 111 -0.62 18.69 10.73
N ALA A 112 -1.90 18.96 11.00
CA ALA A 112 -3.01 18.30 10.33
C ALA A 112 -2.92 18.33 8.78
N PRO A 113 -2.57 19.45 8.13
CA PRO A 113 -2.43 19.48 6.67
C PRO A 113 -1.44 18.44 6.13
N LEU A 114 -0.38 18.15 6.90
CA LEU A 114 0.65 17.22 6.49
C LEU A 114 0.20 15.76 6.64
N VAL A 115 -0.52 15.45 7.71
CA VAL A 115 -1.19 14.15 7.88
C VAL A 115 -2.19 13.93 6.74
N PHE A 116 -3.04 14.91 6.46
CA PHE A 116 -4.00 14.85 5.36
C PHE A 116 -3.33 14.72 4.00
N LEU A 117 -2.24 15.44 3.75
CA LEU A 117 -1.50 15.35 2.50
C LEU A 117 -0.95 13.94 2.28
N LEU A 118 -0.30 13.35 3.28
CA LEU A 118 0.23 11.99 3.18
C LEU A 118 -0.92 10.99 2.93
N LEU A 119 -2.00 11.06 3.71
CA LEU A 119 -3.16 10.19 3.51
C LEU A 119 -3.80 10.38 2.14
N GLY A 120 -3.84 11.61 1.62
CA GLY A 120 -4.34 11.93 0.29
C GLY A 120 -3.48 11.32 -0.82
N VAL A 121 -2.15 11.40 -0.69
CA VAL A 121 -1.20 10.75 -1.62
C VAL A 121 -1.42 9.23 -1.65
N LEU A 122 -1.56 8.60 -0.49
CA LEU A 122 -1.82 7.16 -0.40
C LEU A 122 -3.19 6.82 -0.97
N ALA A 123 -4.23 7.59 -0.66
CA ALA A 123 -5.57 7.40 -1.19
C ALA A 123 -5.61 7.52 -2.72
N PHE A 124 -4.88 8.49 -3.28
CA PHE A 124 -4.71 8.62 -4.72
C PHE A 124 -4.07 7.37 -5.33
N HIS A 125 -2.95 6.89 -4.76
CA HIS A 125 -2.27 5.69 -5.25
C HIS A 125 -3.16 4.44 -5.24
N HIS A 126 -3.89 4.21 -4.15
CA HIS A 126 -4.80 3.07 -4.05
C HIS A 126 -5.97 3.19 -5.02
N TYR A 127 -6.52 4.39 -5.17
CA TYR A 127 -7.59 4.65 -6.13
C TYR A 127 -7.13 4.40 -7.56
N ASP A 128 -5.98 4.96 -7.94
CA ASP A 128 -5.42 4.83 -9.28
C ASP A 128 -5.10 3.36 -9.61
N THR A 129 -4.54 2.61 -8.66
CA THR A 129 -4.29 1.16 -8.81
C THR A 129 -5.59 0.38 -9.06
N VAL A 130 -6.65 0.64 -8.27
CA VAL A 130 -7.95 0.00 -8.47
C VAL A 130 -8.57 0.39 -9.81
N TYR A 131 -8.46 1.66 -10.18
CA TYR A 131 -9.04 2.17 -11.42
C TYR A 131 -8.36 1.54 -12.65
N ARG A 132 -7.04 1.52 -12.68
CA ARG A 132 -6.26 0.93 -13.78
C ARG A 132 -6.51 -0.56 -13.94
N THR A 133 -6.42 -1.31 -12.85
CA THR A 133 -6.59 -2.78 -12.90
C THR A 133 -8.02 -3.18 -13.30
N ARG A 134 -9.03 -2.33 -13.06
CA ARG A 134 -10.39 -2.48 -13.59
C ARG A 134 -10.48 -2.22 -15.09
N GLN A 135 -9.65 -1.33 -15.62
CA GLN A 135 -9.52 -1.10 -17.07
C GLN A 135 -8.58 -2.09 -17.78
N GLY A 136 -8.01 -3.06 -17.04
CA GLY A 136 -7.07 -4.04 -17.61
C GLY A 136 -5.64 -3.52 -17.75
N PHE A 137 -5.36 -2.31 -17.27
CA PHE A 137 -4.03 -1.72 -17.24
C PHE A 137 -3.39 -1.92 -15.85
N TRP A 138 -2.08 -2.16 -15.79
CA TRP A 138 -1.38 -2.43 -14.54
C TRP A 138 -0.31 -1.39 -14.29
N PRO A 139 -0.15 -0.91 -13.04
CA PRO A 139 1.01 -0.10 -12.68
C PRO A 139 2.30 -0.86 -12.97
N ALA A 140 3.37 -0.12 -13.27
CA ALA A 140 4.66 -0.75 -13.52
C ALA A 140 5.18 -1.50 -12.27
N ASP A 141 5.75 -2.68 -12.46
CA ASP A 141 6.16 -3.56 -11.35
C ASP A 141 7.16 -2.92 -10.38
N TRP A 142 7.99 -1.98 -10.86
CA TRP A 142 8.97 -1.25 -10.05
C TRP A 142 8.32 -0.23 -9.09
N LEU A 143 7.05 0.14 -9.32
CA LEU A 143 6.32 1.10 -8.49
C LEU A 143 6.09 0.56 -7.08
N PHE A 144 5.79 -0.73 -6.94
CA PHE A 144 5.53 -1.37 -5.65
C PHE A 144 6.75 -1.35 -4.70
N PRO A 145 7.96 -1.80 -5.11
CA PRO A 145 9.14 -1.67 -4.26
C PRO A 145 9.56 -0.21 -4.03
N ALA A 146 9.40 0.67 -5.02
CA ALA A 146 9.71 2.10 -4.85
C ALA A 146 8.73 2.80 -3.91
N GLY A 147 7.46 2.39 -3.89
CA GLY A 147 6.42 2.89 -2.99
C GLY A 147 6.56 2.43 -1.54
N LEU A 148 7.60 1.62 -1.24
CA LEU A 148 7.93 1.04 0.07
C LEU A 148 6.92 0.03 0.62
N GLY A 149 5.77 -0.12 -0.03
CA GLY A 149 4.61 -0.82 0.50
C GLY A 149 4.08 -0.24 1.81
N TRP A 150 2.99 -0.80 2.31
CA TRP A 150 2.38 -0.33 3.56
C TRP A 150 3.30 -0.54 4.77
N GLU A 151 4.08 -1.63 4.80
CA GLU A 151 4.94 -1.92 5.94
C GLU A 151 6.15 -0.98 6.00
N GLY A 152 6.77 -0.66 4.85
CA GLY A 152 7.93 0.22 4.82
C GLY A 152 7.57 1.63 5.26
N ARG A 153 6.42 2.14 4.80
CA ARG A 153 5.92 3.48 5.19
C ARG A 153 5.64 3.56 6.69
N MET A 154 4.96 2.56 7.25
CA MET A 154 4.69 2.54 8.68
C MET A 154 5.95 2.36 9.53
N LEU A 155 6.93 1.55 9.08
CA LEU A 155 8.20 1.36 9.78
C LEU A 155 9.07 2.63 9.77
N VAL A 156 9.12 3.35 8.64
CA VAL A 156 9.80 4.65 8.57
C VAL A 156 9.17 5.63 9.55
N VAL A 157 7.84 5.71 9.58
CA VAL A 157 7.12 6.57 10.51
C VAL A 157 7.36 6.17 11.97
N ALA A 158 7.35 4.87 12.30
CA ALA A 158 7.68 4.38 13.62
C ALA A 158 9.09 4.78 14.07
N LEU A 159 10.08 4.62 13.19
CA LEU A 159 11.48 4.95 13.46
C LEU A 159 11.66 6.45 13.72
N PHE A 160 11.05 7.29 12.88
CA PHE A 160 11.11 8.74 13.09
C PHE A 160 10.34 9.18 14.34
N GLY A 161 9.25 8.48 14.67
CA GLY A 161 8.48 8.71 15.89
C GLY A 161 9.28 8.41 17.17
N LEU A 162 10.24 7.48 17.12
CA LEU A 162 11.21 7.26 18.21
C LEU A 162 12.26 8.37 18.31
N SER A 163 12.60 9.00 17.19
CA SER A 163 13.65 10.03 17.12
C SER A 163 13.17 11.46 17.38
N GLY A 164 11.85 11.69 17.42
CA GLY A 164 11.24 13.02 17.60
C GLY A 164 11.13 13.86 16.32
N PHE A 165 11.53 13.34 15.16
CA PHE A 165 11.48 14.05 13.87
C PHE A 165 10.27 13.66 13.01
N LEU A 166 9.14 13.30 13.63
CA LEU A 166 7.98 12.77 12.93
C LEU A 166 7.40 13.71 11.84
N PRO A 167 7.25 15.02 12.06
CA PRO A 167 6.76 15.92 11.01
C PRO A 167 7.65 15.92 9.76
N PHE A 168 8.96 15.80 9.93
CA PHE A 168 9.90 15.71 8.80
C PHE A 168 9.68 14.41 8.02
N ALA A 169 9.50 13.28 8.69
CA ALA A 169 9.17 12.01 8.04
C ALA A 169 7.90 12.11 7.20
N TYR A 170 6.82 12.71 7.73
CA TYR A 170 5.57 12.86 6.99
C TYR A 170 5.75 13.74 5.76
N ALA A 171 6.50 14.86 5.88
CA ALA A 171 6.78 15.73 4.74
C ALA A 171 7.61 15.03 3.67
N ALA A 172 8.67 14.34 4.09
CA ALA A 172 9.55 13.59 3.18
C ALA A 172 8.78 12.47 2.47
N LEU A 173 8.00 11.67 3.20
CA LEU A 173 7.16 10.62 2.64
C LEU A 173 6.11 11.18 1.68
N ALA A 174 5.39 12.23 2.08
CA ALA A 174 4.36 12.84 1.23
C ALA A 174 4.94 13.40 -0.06
N ALA A 175 6.09 14.08 0.01
CA ALA A 175 6.78 14.61 -1.16
C ALA A 175 7.31 13.49 -2.07
N TYR A 176 8.03 12.51 -1.49
CA TYR A 176 8.61 11.39 -2.22
C TYR A 176 7.52 10.56 -2.92
N LEU A 177 6.53 10.09 -2.17
CA LEU A 177 5.44 9.26 -2.69
C LEU A 177 4.52 10.05 -3.62
N GLY A 178 4.27 11.33 -3.31
CA GLY A 178 3.47 12.20 -4.15
C GLY A 178 4.07 12.36 -5.54
N VAL A 179 5.37 12.68 -5.60
CA VAL A 179 6.09 12.76 -6.89
C VAL A 179 6.10 11.40 -7.57
N LEU A 180 6.46 10.33 -6.87
CA LEU A 180 6.53 8.98 -7.42
C LEU A 180 5.21 8.55 -8.07
N PHE A 181 4.10 8.61 -7.34
CA PHE A 181 2.81 8.12 -7.80
C PHE A 181 2.18 9.04 -8.85
N VAL A 182 2.31 10.37 -8.72
CA VAL A 182 1.75 11.29 -9.72
C VAL A 182 2.53 11.20 -11.02
N CYS A 183 3.86 11.17 -10.97
CA CYS A 183 4.69 11.07 -12.17
C CYS A 183 4.48 9.75 -12.90
N GLU A 184 4.51 8.62 -12.19
CA GLU A 184 4.21 7.32 -12.82
C GLU A 184 2.82 7.36 -13.45
N SER A 185 1.85 7.96 -12.75
CA SER A 185 0.50 8.04 -13.27
C SER A 185 0.36 8.82 -14.56
N VAL A 186 0.89 10.05 -14.58
CA VAL A 186 0.86 10.90 -15.77
C VAL A 186 1.59 10.24 -16.94
N LEU A 187 2.75 9.62 -16.69
CA LEU A 187 3.52 8.94 -17.74
C LEU A 187 2.76 7.75 -18.32
N SER A 188 2.18 6.91 -17.47
CA SER A 188 1.40 5.74 -17.89
C SER A 188 0.18 6.14 -18.73
N TRP A 189 -0.60 7.14 -18.30
CA TRP A 189 -1.77 7.60 -19.06
C TRP A 189 -1.41 8.28 -20.39
N THR A 190 -0.34 9.07 -20.42
CA THR A 190 0.09 9.75 -21.65
C THR A 190 0.63 8.78 -22.69
N GLN A 191 1.32 7.72 -22.27
CA GLN A 191 1.77 6.65 -23.17
C GLN A 191 0.61 5.86 -23.75
N LEU A 192 -0.43 5.57 -22.95
CA LEU A 192 -1.63 4.87 -23.40
C LEU A 192 -2.37 5.67 -24.48
N VAL A 193 -2.60 6.97 -24.26
CA VAL A 193 -3.28 7.86 -25.22
C VAL A 193 -2.49 7.96 -26.53
N ARG A 194 -1.16 8.08 -26.47
CA ARG A 194 -0.31 8.10 -27.68
C ARG A 194 -0.34 6.77 -28.43
N GLY A 195 -0.32 5.64 -27.71
CA GLY A 195 -0.37 4.32 -28.33
C GLY A 195 -1.71 4.00 -29.01
N GLY A 196 -2.81 4.49 -28.44
CA GLY A 196 -4.15 4.37 -29.04
C GLY A 196 -4.28 5.17 -30.33
N GLY A 197 -3.89 6.44 -30.33
CA GLY A 197 -3.99 7.29 -31.53
C GLY A 197 -3.18 6.78 -32.72
N VAL A 198 -1.99 6.21 -32.49
CA VAL A 198 -1.17 5.61 -33.57
C VAL A 198 -1.84 4.39 -34.21
N MET A 199 -2.69 3.66 -33.48
CA MET A 199 -3.39 2.49 -34.03
C MET A 199 -4.59 2.91 -34.88
N ASP A 200 -5.34 3.91 -34.45
CA ASP A 200 -6.47 4.47 -35.20
C ASP A 200 -6.00 5.10 -36.53
N ASP A 201 -4.88 5.84 -36.52
CA ASP A 201 -4.30 6.46 -37.74
C ASP A 201 -3.91 5.40 -38.81
N LEU A 202 -3.44 4.23 -38.39
CA LEU A 202 -3.07 3.14 -39.31
C LEU A 202 -4.27 2.40 -39.89
N GLU A 203 -5.40 2.37 -39.17
CA GLU A 203 -6.65 1.79 -39.68
C GLU A 203 -7.32 2.73 -40.71
N GLU A 204 -7.19 4.05 -40.56
CA GLU A 204 -7.74 5.03 -41.51
C GLU A 204 -6.91 5.16 -42.80
N GLU A 205 -5.58 5.02 -42.75
CA GLU A 205 -4.73 5.03 -43.97
C GLU A 205 -4.81 3.73 -44.80
N GLY A 206 -5.40 2.66 -44.24
CA GLY A 206 -5.50 1.35 -44.86
C GLY A 206 -6.77 1.07 -45.68
N THR A 207 -7.72 2.01 -45.76
CA THR A 207 -9.00 1.89 -46.48
C THR A 207 -9.07 2.79 -47.72
#